data_AF-A0A950Q2I7-F1
#
_entry.id   AF-A0A950Q2I7-F1
#
_cell.length_a   1.000
_cell.length_b   1.000
_cell.length_c   1.000
_cell.angle_alpha   90.00
_cell.angle_beta   90.00
_cell.angle_gamma   90.00
#
_symmetry.space_group_name_H-M   'P 1'
#
loop_
_entity.id
_entity.type
_entity.pdbx_description
1 polymer ?
#
loop_
_entity_poly.entity_id
_entity_poly.type
_entity_poly.pdbx_seq_one_letter_code
_entity_poly.pdbx_strand_id
1 'polypeptide(L)'
;MGPSRAGARAAAGAAAFLLPVVYSPSMTASAWTPKAAVVLILAGIGLPRIVPLLNSDARKPAIAGLAFVGVATLATLLSPRPALSLFGLYNVGTGLLFIAALVGAWSLASVLDERGARFVETGLLAGVAVNAAVAIVQGAFSPDVVPFTRYDGRSAGLLANPVYLGALCAAAVPLLLPRLRGRSWAWAGVLVATAAAVELSGSRLALGLAVGFTVVCFVRERRGAALGTALMAGGLVLGVAIGALGGTATGTTRVQDASSGGVSARVHTWASARHSIVDRPLLGVGPGQFRAATTPHRTRQIAQAEGPDRYFADAHNIVVEYTTTTGLIGVAAFLVFLVLVLKRARGPLLHFALVLLAVHLLEPQFVGTTPLIFLGAGAAGHAVDLPDMRLVSLLSVVSAALAVLAASSVLIGDISLESARLDFDAAAARTAVDRMPPWPEPAGLAGRIALYKAITTHAPVDRTDALDWRRRAAGRDTSDPHVWTTLGETQAYFGDIPGALDSFRRALRLDPWSLIALDDTGKAASTLGHTDEARRALKRSLELQPNQPQARELLAQLGG
;
A
#
# COMPACT_ATOMS: atom_id res chain seq x y z
N MET A 1 -36.75 -4.52 -12.57
CA MET A 1 -35.28 -4.57 -12.33
C MET A 1 -35.00 -5.82 -11.54
N GLY A 2 -34.16 -6.73 -12.05
CA GLY A 2 -33.81 -7.93 -11.29
C GLY A 2 -33.05 -7.57 -10.00
N PRO A 3 -33.30 -8.26 -8.87
CA PRO A 3 -32.67 -7.98 -7.57
C PRO A 3 -31.12 -8.02 -7.63
N SER A 4 -30.55 -8.75 -8.60
CA SER A 4 -29.09 -8.86 -8.81
C SER A 4 -28.40 -7.56 -9.21
N ARG A 5 -29.06 -6.69 -9.99
CA ARG A 5 -28.49 -5.38 -10.41
C ARG A 5 -28.55 -4.33 -9.31
N ALA A 6 -29.61 -4.32 -8.52
CA ALA A 6 -29.74 -3.39 -7.41
C ALA A 6 -28.63 -3.60 -6.37
N GLY A 7 -28.36 -4.86 -5.99
CA GLY A 7 -27.25 -5.21 -5.10
C GLY A 7 -25.88 -4.85 -5.67
N ALA A 8 -25.65 -5.09 -6.97
CA ALA A 8 -24.39 -4.73 -7.62
C ALA A 8 -24.15 -3.21 -7.64
N ARG A 9 -25.18 -2.42 -7.95
CA ARG A 9 -25.11 -0.95 -7.92
C ARG A 9 -24.77 -0.43 -6.52
N ALA A 10 -25.50 -0.90 -5.51
CA ALA A 10 -25.27 -0.48 -4.13
C ALA A 10 -23.84 -0.81 -3.67
N ALA A 11 -23.37 -2.04 -3.92
CA ALA A 11 -22.03 -2.47 -3.58
C ALA A 11 -20.94 -1.65 -4.30
N ALA A 12 -21.09 -1.42 -5.62
CA ALA A 12 -20.11 -0.66 -6.39
C ALA A 12 -20.05 0.81 -5.97
N GLY A 13 -21.19 1.49 -5.79
CA GLY A 13 -21.20 2.88 -5.33
C GLY A 13 -20.71 3.02 -3.89
N ALA A 14 -21.05 2.08 -3.00
CA ALA A 14 -20.51 2.04 -1.65
C ALA A 14 -18.98 1.86 -1.67
N ALA A 15 -18.43 0.94 -2.47
CA ALA A 15 -16.99 0.77 -2.60
C ALA A 15 -16.30 2.02 -3.16
N ALA A 16 -16.91 2.68 -4.16
CA ALA A 16 -16.40 3.92 -4.75
C ALA A 16 -16.28 5.07 -3.73
N PHE A 17 -17.17 5.12 -2.74
CA PHE A 17 -17.14 6.12 -1.67
C PHE A 17 -16.28 5.69 -0.46
N LEU A 18 -16.44 4.44 -0.01
CA LEU A 18 -15.79 3.94 1.20
C LEU A 18 -14.28 3.77 1.02
N LEU A 19 -13.80 3.28 -0.12
CA LEU A 19 -12.35 3.07 -0.32
C LEU A 19 -11.52 4.36 -0.17
N PRO A 20 -11.98 5.53 -0.67
CA PRO A 20 -11.33 6.81 -0.37
C PRO A 20 -11.48 7.34 1.07
N VAL A 21 -12.56 6.98 1.77
CA VAL A 21 -12.99 7.71 2.99
C VAL A 21 -12.83 6.92 4.27
N VAL A 22 -13.02 5.60 4.24
CA VAL A 22 -13.05 4.80 5.47
C VAL A 22 -11.70 4.88 6.20
N TYR A 23 -11.76 5.25 7.47
CA TYR A 23 -10.60 5.51 8.32
C TYR A 23 -11.01 5.22 9.77
N SER A 24 -10.10 4.67 10.58
CA SER A 24 -10.34 4.48 12.01
C SER A 24 -9.09 4.79 12.83
N PRO A 25 -9.13 5.79 13.74
CA PRO A 25 -8.02 6.05 14.65
C PRO A 25 -7.87 4.96 15.73
N SER A 26 -8.86 4.07 15.89
CA SER A 26 -8.83 2.96 16.87
C SER A 26 -8.03 1.74 16.38
N MET A 27 -7.27 1.89 15.30
CA MET A 27 -6.51 0.83 14.64
C MET A 27 -5.08 1.29 14.40
N THR A 28 -4.11 0.38 14.54
CA THR A 28 -2.70 0.72 14.31
C THR A 28 -2.46 1.10 12.85
N ALA A 29 -3.05 0.38 11.90
CA ALA A 29 -3.05 0.75 10.49
C ALA A 29 -4.35 1.48 10.11
N SER A 30 -4.52 2.66 10.71
CA SER A 30 -5.75 3.46 10.74
C SER A 30 -6.41 3.72 9.38
N ALA A 31 -5.62 3.91 8.33
CA ALA A 31 -6.11 4.09 6.97
C ALA A 31 -6.19 2.79 6.17
N TRP A 32 -5.31 1.82 6.42
CA TRP A 32 -5.21 0.62 5.59
C TRP A 32 -6.20 -0.46 6.02
N THR A 33 -6.30 -0.81 7.31
CA THR A 33 -7.13 -1.94 7.78
C THR A 33 -8.61 -1.79 7.42
N PRO A 34 -9.25 -0.61 7.64
CA PRO A 34 -10.65 -0.43 7.22
C PRO A 34 -10.83 -0.55 5.69
N LYS A 35 -9.85 -0.09 4.90
CA LYS A 35 -9.88 -0.19 3.44
C LYS A 35 -9.64 -1.62 2.96
N ALA A 36 -8.73 -2.34 3.58
CA ALA A 36 -8.48 -3.75 3.31
C ALA A 36 -9.74 -4.60 3.56
N ALA A 37 -10.48 -4.32 4.63
CA ALA A 37 -11.79 -4.94 4.89
C ALA A 37 -12.79 -4.70 3.74
N VAL A 38 -12.89 -3.46 3.24
CA VAL A 38 -13.74 -3.14 2.07
C VAL A 38 -13.27 -3.88 0.82
N VAL A 39 -11.95 -3.97 0.58
CA VAL A 39 -11.36 -4.70 -0.55
C VAL A 39 -11.69 -6.19 -0.51
N LEU A 40 -11.64 -6.83 0.67
CA LEU A 40 -12.01 -8.24 0.83
C LEU A 40 -13.48 -8.47 0.47
N ILE A 41 -14.39 -7.62 0.98
CA ILE A 41 -15.82 -7.70 0.68
C ILE A 41 -16.07 -7.46 -0.82
N LEU A 42 -15.37 -6.49 -1.42
CA LEU A 42 -15.42 -6.20 -2.84
C LEU A 42 -14.99 -7.41 -3.67
N ALA A 43 -13.93 -8.13 -3.27
CA ALA A 43 -13.50 -9.36 -3.91
C ALA A 43 -14.57 -10.46 -3.81
N GLY A 44 -15.12 -10.69 -2.62
CA GLY A 44 -16.13 -11.72 -2.36
C GLY A 44 -17.42 -11.51 -3.16
N ILE A 45 -17.85 -10.26 -3.33
CA ILE A 45 -19.04 -9.91 -4.13
C ILE A 45 -18.71 -9.90 -5.63
N GLY A 46 -17.55 -9.36 -6.00
CA GLY A 46 -17.20 -9.07 -7.38
C GLY A 46 -16.72 -10.28 -8.17
N LEU A 47 -15.88 -11.13 -7.58
CA LEU A 47 -15.20 -12.21 -8.30
C LEU A 47 -16.18 -13.26 -8.89
N PRO A 48 -17.21 -13.74 -8.16
CA PRO A 48 -18.17 -14.70 -8.73
C PRO A 48 -18.93 -14.17 -9.95
N ARG A 49 -19.05 -12.85 -10.09
CA ARG A 49 -19.71 -12.20 -11.24
C ARG A 49 -18.89 -12.29 -12.54
N ILE A 50 -17.65 -12.77 -12.49
CA ILE A 50 -16.87 -13.03 -13.71
C ILE A 50 -17.44 -14.21 -14.52
N VAL A 51 -18.08 -15.18 -13.87
CA VAL A 51 -18.62 -16.40 -14.51
C VAL A 51 -19.58 -16.06 -15.64
N PRO A 52 -20.63 -15.25 -15.45
CA PRO A 52 -21.55 -14.93 -16.54
C PRO A 52 -20.91 -14.02 -17.61
N LEU A 53 -19.84 -13.28 -17.30
CA LEU A 53 -19.09 -12.49 -18.30
C LEU A 53 -18.32 -13.38 -19.30
N LEU A 54 -18.06 -14.65 -18.97
CA LEU A 54 -17.44 -15.60 -19.90
C LEU A 54 -18.34 -15.93 -21.10
N ASN A 55 -19.65 -15.73 -20.96
CA ASN A 55 -20.66 -15.99 -21.98
C ASN A 55 -21.21 -14.71 -22.60
N SER A 56 -20.48 -13.59 -22.52
CA SER A 56 -20.89 -12.30 -23.07
C SER A 56 -19.84 -11.69 -24.01
N ASP A 57 -20.13 -10.50 -24.52
CA ASP A 57 -19.18 -9.68 -25.28
C ASP A 57 -17.97 -9.20 -24.44
N ALA A 58 -17.99 -9.40 -23.11
CA ALA A 58 -16.88 -9.20 -22.19
C ALA A 58 -16.03 -10.47 -21.95
N ARG A 59 -16.24 -11.55 -22.73
CA ARG A 59 -15.52 -12.83 -22.58
C ARG A 59 -13.99 -12.69 -22.58
N LYS A 60 -13.44 -11.89 -23.51
CA LYS A 60 -11.97 -11.72 -23.63
C LYS A 60 -11.34 -11.13 -22.35
N PRO A 61 -11.77 -9.97 -21.84
CA PRO A 61 -11.24 -9.46 -20.58
C PRO A 61 -11.55 -10.38 -19.38
N ALA A 62 -12.69 -11.10 -19.37
CA ALA A 62 -12.98 -12.06 -18.30
C ALA A 62 -11.97 -13.23 -18.28
N ILE A 63 -11.64 -13.81 -19.44
CA ILE A 63 -10.61 -14.86 -19.54
C ILE A 63 -9.24 -14.31 -19.10
N ALA A 64 -8.87 -13.10 -19.55
CA ALA A 64 -7.60 -12.49 -19.16
C ALA A 64 -7.51 -12.21 -17.65
N GLY A 65 -8.61 -11.75 -17.04
CA GLY A 65 -8.69 -11.54 -15.59
C GLY A 65 -8.56 -12.85 -14.81
N LEU A 66 -9.25 -13.92 -15.24
CA LEU A 66 -9.09 -15.26 -14.65
C LEU A 66 -7.68 -15.82 -14.84
N ALA A 67 -7.07 -15.62 -16.00
CA ALA A 67 -5.69 -16.03 -16.25
C ALA A 67 -4.72 -15.30 -15.30
N PHE A 68 -4.91 -13.99 -15.09
CA PHE A 68 -4.10 -13.22 -14.16
C PHE A 68 -4.24 -13.71 -12.71
N VAL A 69 -5.48 -13.92 -12.24
CA VAL A 69 -5.74 -14.49 -10.90
C VAL A 69 -5.18 -15.92 -10.80
N GLY A 70 -5.30 -16.73 -11.83
CA GLY A 70 -4.79 -18.11 -11.86
C GLY A 70 -3.26 -18.16 -11.76
N VAL A 71 -2.56 -17.33 -12.53
CA VAL A 71 -1.10 -17.22 -12.46
C VAL A 71 -0.65 -16.68 -11.11
N ALA A 72 -1.31 -15.65 -10.57
CA ALA A 72 -1.05 -15.13 -9.24
C ALA A 72 -1.28 -16.21 -8.16
N THR A 73 -2.31 -17.05 -8.32
CA THR A 73 -2.59 -18.18 -7.41
C THR A 73 -1.45 -19.19 -7.43
N LEU A 74 -0.98 -19.59 -8.62
CA LEU A 74 0.18 -20.48 -8.76
C LEU A 74 1.44 -19.87 -8.15
N ALA A 75 1.69 -18.58 -8.39
CA ALA A 75 2.81 -17.85 -7.80
C ALA A 75 2.73 -17.81 -6.26
N THR A 76 1.54 -17.63 -5.69
CA THR A 76 1.31 -17.69 -4.24
C THR A 76 1.55 -19.08 -3.67
N LEU A 77 1.05 -20.14 -4.31
CA LEU A 77 1.24 -21.53 -3.86
C LEU A 77 2.72 -21.96 -3.88
N LEU A 78 3.48 -21.46 -4.87
CA LEU A 78 4.92 -21.73 -5.02
C LEU A 78 5.80 -20.70 -4.30
N SER A 79 5.19 -19.71 -3.64
CA SER A 79 5.92 -18.73 -2.86
C SER A 79 6.60 -19.41 -1.66
N PRO A 80 7.80 -18.97 -1.24
CA PRO A 80 8.39 -19.43 0.02
C PRO A 80 7.53 -19.09 1.24
N ARG A 81 6.58 -18.15 1.11
CA ARG A 81 5.67 -17.69 2.17
C ARG A 81 4.25 -17.57 1.64
N PRO A 82 3.54 -18.69 1.40
CA PRO A 82 2.22 -18.67 0.78
C PRO A 82 1.19 -17.84 1.56
N ALA A 83 1.24 -17.88 2.89
CA ALA A 83 0.35 -17.10 3.74
C ALA A 83 0.54 -15.59 3.54
N LEU A 84 1.79 -15.09 3.61
CA LEU A 84 2.05 -13.68 3.33
C LEU A 84 1.82 -13.32 1.85
N SER A 85 2.00 -14.25 0.92
CA SER A 85 1.69 -13.98 -0.48
C SER A 85 0.17 -13.92 -0.76
N LEU A 86 -0.64 -14.65 0.01
CA LEU A 86 -2.09 -14.58 -0.05
C LEU A 86 -2.61 -13.21 0.39
N PHE A 87 -2.13 -12.71 1.53
CA PHE A 87 -2.62 -11.46 2.15
C PHE A 87 -1.85 -10.20 1.75
N GLY A 88 -0.56 -10.34 1.42
CA GLY A 88 0.40 -9.24 1.34
C GLY A 88 0.95 -8.84 2.72
N LEU A 89 1.95 -7.95 2.74
CA LEU A 89 2.48 -7.38 3.98
C LEU A 89 1.42 -6.53 4.69
N TYR A 90 1.46 -6.49 6.03
CA TYR A 90 0.58 -5.67 6.85
C TYR A 90 0.80 -4.18 6.50
N ASN A 91 -0.29 -3.40 6.50
CA ASN A 91 -0.28 -1.99 6.09
C ASN A 91 0.16 -1.73 4.63
N VAL A 92 0.21 -2.78 3.78
CA VAL A 92 0.48 -2.70 2.34
C VAL A 92 -0.62 -3.43 1.57
N GLY A 93 -0.78 -4.74 1.81
CA GLY A 93 -1.93 -5.53 1.34
C GLY A 93 -1.99 -5.80 -0.17
N THR A 94 -0.84 -5.99 -0.83
CA THR A 94 -0.73 -6.26 -2.29
C THR A 94 -0.63 -7.75 -2.66
N GLY A 95 -1.20 -8.64 -1.83
CA GLY A 95 -1.20 -10.08 -2.05
C GLY A 95 -2.23 -10.58 -3.08
N LEU A 96 -2.41 -11.90 -3.17
CA LEU A 96 -3.39 -12.53 -4.07
C LEU A 96 -4.82 -12.04 -3.86
N LEU A 97 -5.26 -11.85 -2.61
CA LEU A 97 -6.61 -11.36 -2.32
C LEU A 97 -6.86 -9.96 -2.89
N PHE A 98 -5.82 -9.12 -2.93
CA PHE A 98 -5.88 -7.82 -3.57
C PHE A 98 -5.97 -7.94 -5.08
N ILE A 99 -5.16 -8.80 -5.72
CA ILE A 99 -5.26 -9.09 -7.17
C ILE A 99 -6.67 -9.59 -7.53
N ALA A 100 -7.22 -10.53 -6.75
CA ALA A 100 -8.58 -11.02 -6.92
C ALA A 100 -9.62 -9.89 -6.77
N ALA A 101 -9.40 -8.96 -5.85
CA ALA A 101 -10.25 -7.78 -5.69
C ALA A 101 -10.21 -6.83 -6.89
N LEU A 102 -9.05 -6.67 -7.57
CA LEU A 102 -8.96 -5.85 -8.79
C LEU A 102 -9.85 -6.43 -9.90
N VAL A 103 -9.76 -7.74 -10.14
CA VAL A 103 -10.60 -8.44 -11.12
C VAL A 103 -12.07 -8.46 -10.67
N GLY A 104 -12.33 -8.63 -9.39
CA GLY A 104 -13.66 -8.55 -8.79
C GLY A 104 -14.31 -7.18 -8.95
N ALA A 105 -13.56 -6.09 -8.72
CA ALA A 105 -14.02 -4.72 -8.88
C ALA A 105 -14.45 -4.45 -10.33
N TRP A 106 -13.63 -4.85 -11.31
CA TRP A 106 -14.00 -4.75 -12.73
C TRP A 106 -15.24 -5.59 -13.05
N SER A 107 -15.30 -6.83 -12.58
CA SER A 107 -16.42 -7.75 -12.85
C SER A 107 -17.74 -7.23 -12.25
N LEU A 108 -17.69 -6.66 -11.04
CA LEU A 108 -18.83 -6.03 -10.38
C LEU A 108 -19.32 -4.79 -11.14
N ALA A 109 -18.40 -3.97 -11.65
CA ALA A 109 -18.76 -2.74 -12.33
C ALA A 109 -19.21 -2.94 -13.78
N SER A 110 -18.74 -4.00 -14.46
CA SER A 110 -19.05 -4.30 -15.87
C SER A 110 -20.52 -4.69 -16.12
N VAL A 111 -21.27 -4.98 -15.07
CA VAL A 111 -22.70 -5.35 -15.14
C VAL A 111 -23.63 -4.16 -14.83
N LEU A 112 -23.04 -2.99 -14.53
CA LEU A 112 -23.79 -1.80 -14.20
C LEU A 112 -24.31 -1.10 -15.46
N ASP A 113 -25.58 -0.74 -15.44
CA ASP A 113 -26.16 0.17 -16.43
C ASP A 113 -25.76 1.63 -16.14
N GLU A 114 -26.19 2.56 -17.00
CA GLU A 114 -25.87 3.99 -16.86
C GLU A 114 -26.25 4.59 -15.50
N ARG A 115 -27.31 4.08 -14.86
CA ARG A 115 -27.69 4.51 -13.52
C ARG A 115 -26.66 4.04 -12.49
N GLY A 116 -26.20 2.79 -12.61
CA GLY A 116 -25.11 2.26 -11.78
C GLY A 116 -23.79 2.98 -11.98
N ALA A 117 -23.41 3.26 -13.23
CA ALA A 117 -22.20 4.02 -13.55
C ALA A 117 -22.23 5.43 -12.95
N ARG A 118 -23.37 6.13 -13.04
CA ARG A 118 -23.57 7.42 -12.36
C ARG A 118 -23.45 7.33 -10.84
N PHE A 119 -23.91 6.23 -10.25
CA PHE A 119 -23.81 6.01 -8.81
C PHE A 119 -22.36 5.79 -8.36
N VAL A 120 -21.57 5.01 -9.12
CA VAL A 120 -20.11 4.88 -8.91
C VAL A 120 -19.42 6.24 -9.01
N GLU A 121 -19.73 7.00 -10.07
CA GLU A 121 -19.14 8.33 -10.28
C GLU A 121 -19.49 9.31 -9.14
N THR A 122 -20.73 9.27 -8.65
CA THR A 122 -21.18 10.09 -7.52
C THR A 122 -20.45 9.69 -6.23
N GLY A 123 -20.28 8.39 -5.98
CA GLY A 123 -19.51 7.88 -4.85
C GLY A 123 -18.06 8.33 -4.87
N LEU A 124 -17.41 8.26 -6.04
CA LEU A 124 -16.04 8.75 -6.24
C LEU A 124 -15.93 10.26 -5.93
N LEU A 125 -16.82 11.07 -6.50
CA LEU A 125 -16.80 12.52 -6.31
C LEU A 125 -17.10 12.94 -4.87
N ALA A 126 -18.00 12.23 -4.18
CA ALA A 126 -18.24 12.44 -2.76
C ALA A 126 -16.98 12.10 -1.93
N GLY A 127 -16.30 10.98 -2.23
CA GLY A 127 -15.06 10.62 -1.55
C GLY A 127 -13.92 11.61 -1.80
N VAL A 128 -13.83 12.16 -3.01
CA VAL A 128 -12.89 13.23 -3.37
C VAL A 128 -13.20 14.51 -2.60
N ALA A 129 -14.46 14.93 -2.52
CA ALA A 129 -14.87 16.14 -1.82
C ALA A 129 -14.54 16.06 -0.31
N VAL A 130 -14.78 14.91 0.32
CA VAL A 130 -14.40 14.65 1.72
C VAL A 130 -12.88 14.76 1.89
N ASN A 131 -12.11 14.09 1.04
CA ASN A 131 -10.65 14.13 1.12
C ASN A 131 -10.08 15.53 0.87
N ALA A 132 -10.66 16.29 -0.08
CA ALA A 132 -10.24 17.66 -0.35
C ALA A 132 -10.51 18.58 0.85
N ALA A 133 -11.66 18.44 1.51
CA ALA A 133 -11.97 19.19 2.72
C ALA A 133 -10.98 18.86 3.85
N VAL A 134 -10.72 17.57 4.10
CA VAL A 134 -9.74 17.14 5.11
C VAL A 134 -8.35 17.65 4.78
N ALA A 135 -7.93 17.59 3.50
CA ALA A 135 -6.62 18.07 3.06
C ALA A 135 -6.45 19.58 3.25
N ILE A 136 -7.52 20.36 3.04
CA ILE A 136 -7.54 21.81 3.30
C ILE A 136 -7.40 22.10 4.79
N VAL A 137 -8.11 21.37 5.65
CA VAL A 137 -7.97 21.49 7.12
C VAL A 137 -6.55 21.14 7.55
N GLN A 138 -6.02 19.98 7.10
CA GLN A 138 -4.63 19.59 7.32
C GLN A 138 -3.63 20.61 6.77
N GLY A 139 -3.97 21.30 5.69
CA GLY A 139 -3.10 22.27 5.03
C GLY A 139 -3.05 23.60 5.76
N ALA A 140 -4.21 24.06 6.25
CA ALA A 140 -4.38 25.35 6.93
C ALA A 140 -3.92 25.30 8.39
N PHE A 141 -4.08 24.15 9.04
CA PHE A 141 -3.78 23.96 10.45
C PHE A 141 -2.71 22.89 10.62
N SER A 142 -1.93 22.95 11.70
CA SER A 142 -1.01 21.88 12.11
C SER A 142 -1.59 21.12 13.31
N PRO A 143 -2.76 20.46 13.21
CA PRO A 143 -3.32 19.81 14.38
C PRO A 143 -2.53 18.51 14.63
N ASP A 144 -2.06 18.35 15.86
CA ASP A 144 -1.43 17.09 16.33
C ASP A 144 -2.48 16.00 16.65
N VAL A 145 -3.67 16.07 16.02
CA VAL A 145 -4.82 15.20 16.27
C VAL A 145 -5.11 14.37 15.05
N VAL A 146 -4.98 13.05 15.17
CA VAL A 146 -5.31 12.07 14.13
C VAL A 146 -6.83 12.11 13.82
N PRO A 147 -7.27 12.07 12.55
CA PRO A 147 -6.51 11.93 11.28
C PRO A 147 -5.99 13.24 10.68
N PHE A 148 -6.14 14.37 11.36
CA PHE A 148 -5.80 15.69 10.81
C PHE A 148 -4.31 16.04 10.91
N THR A 149 -3.48 15.13 11.45
CA THR A 149 -2.02 15.24 11.41
C THR A 149 -1.48 15.21 9.97
N ARG A 150 -0.45 16.01 9.71
CA ARG A 150 0.27 16.00 8.43
C ARG A 150 1.24 14.82 8.34
N TYR A 151 1.49 14.37 7.12
CA TYR A 151 2.50 13.35 6.80
C TYR A 151 3.72 14.05 6.18
N ASP A 152 4.87 14.05 6.87
CA ASP A 152 6.08 14.78 6.44
C ASP A 152 5.80 16.24 6.03
N GLY A 153 5.01 16.95 6.84
CA GLY A 153 4.61 18.34 6.56
C GLY A 153 3.67 18.53 5.37
N ARG A 154 3.04 17.47 4.85
CA ARG A 154 2.08 17.50 3.73
C ARG A 154 0.69 17.01 4.14
N SER A 155 -0.34 17.47 3.43
CA SER A 155 -1.70 16.95 3.59
C SER A 155 -1.83 15.56 2.97
N ALA A 156 -2.51 14.65 3.69
CA ALA A 156 -2.65 13.24 3.33
C ALA A 156 -4.11 12.80 3.16
N GLY A 157 -5.08 13.67 3.49
CA GLY A 157 -6.49 13.34 3.53
C GLY A 157 -6.77 12.18 4.49
N LEU A 158 -7.81 11.39 4.17
CA LEU A 158 -8.14 10.14 4.85
C LEU A 158 -7.42 8.92 4.26
N LEU A 159 -6.48 9.16 3.33
CA LEU A 159 -5.66 8.15 2.70
C LEU A 159 -4.33 7.93 3.43
N ALA A 160 -4.03 8.75 4.45
CA ALA A 160 -2.82 8.72 5.30
C ALA A 160 -1.47 8.79 4.55
N ASN A 161 -1.50 9.00 3.24
CA ASN A 161 -0.31 9.29 2.44
C ASN A 161 -0.63 10.38 1.39
N PRO A 162 0.19 11.44 1.32
CA PRO A 162 0.02 12.55 0.37
C PRO A 162 0.00 12.10 -1.10
N VAL A 163 0.77 11.06 -1.45
CA VAL A 163 0.83 10.55 -2.83
C VAL A 163 -0.53 9.99 -3.25
N TYR A 164 -1.20 9.25 -2.38
CA TYR A 164 -2.53 8.69 -2.66
C TYR A 164 -3.62 9.76 -2.71
N LEU A 165 -3.55 10.77 -1.84
CA LEU A 165 -4.42 11.96 -1.91
C LEU A 165 -4.28 12.66 -3.25
N GLY A 166 -3.04 13.02 -3.62
CA GLY A 166 -2.76 13.69 -4.89
C GLY A 166 -3.28 12.87 -6.07
N ALA A 167 -3.05 11.56 -6.08
CA ALA A 167 -3.52 10.66 -7.13
C ALA A 167 -5.04 10.68 -7.29
N LEU A 168 -5.78 10.53 -6.18
CA LEU A 168 -7.24 10.55 -6.18
C LEU A 168 -7.79 11.89 -6.67
N CYS A 169 -7.26 13.01 -6.17
CA CYS A 169 -7.71 14.34 -6.55
C CYS A 169 -7.37 14.67 -8.01
N ALA A 170 -6.18 14.30 -8.49
CA ALA A 170 -5.81 14.47 -9.91
C ALA A 170 -6.71 13.65 -10.84
N ALA A 171 -7.03 12.41 -10.47
CA ALA A 171 -7.92 11.55 -11.25
C ALA A 171 -9.37 12.05 -11.27
N ALA A 172 -9.81 12.82 -10.27
CA ALA A 172 -11.14 13.39 -10.21
C ALA A 172 -11.36 14.57 -11.18
N VAL A 173 -10.28 15.24 -11.63
CA VAL A 173 -10.37 16.37 -12.57
C VAL A 173 -11.13 16.01 -13.86
N PRO A 174 -10.85 14.88 -14.53
CA PRO A 174 -11.66 14.38 -15.65
C PRO A 174 -13.16 14.21 -15.38
N LEU A 175 -13.55 13.92 -14.15
CA LEU A 175 -14.96 13.77 -13.75
C LEU A 175 -15.62 15.14 -13.48
N LEU A 176 -14.86 16.10 -12.97
CA LEU A 176 -15.37 17.42 -12.56
C LEU A 176 -15.51 18.40 -13.72
N LEU A 177 -14.52 18.45 -14.63
CA LEU A 177 -14.52 19.44 -15.73
C LEU A 177 -15.78 19.39 -16.61
N PRO A 178 -16.27 18.22 -17.07
CA PRO A 178 -17.46 18.17 -17.92
C PRO A 178 -18.73 18.70 -17.24
N ARG A 179 -18.80 18.66 -15.90
CA ARG A 179 -19.98 19.10 -15.11
C ARG A 179 -20.11 20.63 -15.05
N LEU A 180 -19.04 21.36 -15.34
CA LEU A 180 -19.05 22.82 -15.34
C LEU A 180 -19.75 23.41 -16.57
N ARG A 181 -19.99 22.61 -17.62
CA ARG A 181 -20.75 23.04 -18.80
C ARG A 181 -22.18 23.46 -18.44
N GLY A 182 -22.76 22.88 -17.38
CA GLY A 182 -24.06 23.27 -16.84
C GLY A 182 -24.05 24.47 -15.88
N ARG A 183 -22.90 25.16 -15.69
CA ARG A 183 -22.72 26.29 -14.75
C ARG A 183 -23.15 25.98 -13.31
N SER A 184 -22.99 24.73 -12.86
CA SER A 184 -23.26 24.35 -11.48
C SER A 184 -22.13 24.86 -10.56
N TRP A 185 -22.42 25.90 -9.78
CA TRP A 185 -21.46 26.47 -8.82
C TRP A 185 -21.05 25.50 -7.71
N ALA A 186 -21.88 24.50 -7.40
CA ALA A 186 -21.50 23.44 -6.48
C ALA A 186 -20.30 22.64 -7.01
N TRP A 187 -20.34 22.22 -8.29
CA TRP A 187 -19.21 21.51 -8.92
C TRP A 187 -17.99 22.41 -9.13
N ALA A 188 -18.20 23.73 -9.31
CA ALA A 188 -17.10 24.70 -9.33
C ALA A 188 -16.35 24.72 -7.99
N GLY A 189 -17.07 24.76 -6.87
CA GLY A 189 -16.48 24.67 -5.52
C GLY A 189 -15.72 23.37 -5.29
N VAL A 190 -16.29 22.22 -5.69
CA VAL A 190 -15.61 20.92 -5.57
C VAL A 190 -14.33 20.88 -6.41
N LEU A 191 -14.33 21.43 -7.63
CA LEU A 191 -13.12 21.52 -8.46
C LEU A 191 -12.04 22.38 -7.79
N VAL A 192 -12.40 23.57 -7.29
CA VAL A 192 -11.46 24.47 -6.60
C VAL A 192 -10.85 23.78 -5.38
N ALA A 193 -11.68 23.14 -4.54
CA ALA A 193 -11.19 22.39 -3.38
C ALA A 193 -10.29 21.22 -3.77
N THR A 194 -10.66 20.49 -4.83
CA THR A 194 -9.86 19.37 -5.36
C THR A 194 -8.50 19.84 -5.86
N ALA A 195 -8.45 20.97 -6.60
CA ALA A 195 -7.21 21.57 -7.07
C ALA A 195 -6.32 22.04 -5.90
N ALA A 196 -6.91 22.67 -4.88
CA ALA A 196 -6.18 23.04 -3.67
C ALA A 196 -5.60 21.81 -2.96
N ALA A 197 -6.36 20.71 -2.88
CA ALA A 197 -5.89 19.46 -2.31
C ALA A 197 -4.76 18.80 -3.12
N VAL A 198 -4.77 18.90 -4.45
CA VAL A 198 -3.64 18.47 -5.29
C VAL A 198 -2.37 19.22 -4.91
N GLU A 199 -2.43 20.54 -4.74
CA GLU A 199 -1.27 21.32 -4.28
C GLU A 199 -0.83 20.96 -2.86
N LEU A 200 -1.76 20.90 -1.91
CA LEU A 200 -1.47 20.59 -0.50
C LEU A 200 -0.96 19.15 -0.28
N SER A 201 -1.20 18.26 -1.23
CA SER A 201 -0.61 16.91 -1.22
C SER A 201 0.91 16.94 -1.40
N GLY A 202 1.48 17.99 -2.00
CA GLY A 202 2.90 18.04 -2.32
C GLY A 202 3.35 17.02 -3.37
N SER A 203 2.42 16.34 -4.05
CA SER A 203 2.74 15.32 -5.07
C SER A 203 2.96 15.97 -6.44
N ARG A 204 4.23 16.01 -6.88
CA ARG A 204 4.63 16.60 -8.18
C ARG A 204 3.96 15.91 -9.37
N LEU A 205 3.88 14.58 -9.32
CA LEU A 205 3.27 13.78 -10.39
C LEU A 205 1.76 14.05 -10.48
N ALA A 206 1.07 14.09 -9.33
CA ALA A 206 -0.35 14.40 -9.31
C ALA A 206 -0.65 15.81 -9.83
N LEU A 207 0.15 16.81 -9.40
CA LEU A 207 0.06 18.18 -9.89
C LEU A 207 0.24 18.24 -11.41
N GLY A 208 1.30 17.62 -11.93
CA GLY A 208 1.58 17.57 -13.37
C GLY A 208 0.46 16.91 -14.18
N LEU A 209 -0.08 15.78 -13.71
CA LEU A 209 -1.20 15.09 -14.37
C LEU A 209 -2.49 15.92 -14.36
N ALA A 210 -2.83 16.56 -13.24
CA ALA A 210 -4.02 17.38 -13.11
C ALA A 210 -3.96 18.62 -14.01
N VAL A 211 -2.83 19.32 -14.03
CA VAL A 211 -2.58 20.47 -14.91
C VAL A 211 -2.57 20.03 -16.37
N GLY A 212 -1.82 18.98 -16.70
CA GLY A 212 -1.72 18.45 -18.06
C GLY A 212 -3.07 18.06 -18.66
N PHE A 213 -3.91 17.37 -17.89
CA PHE A 213 -5.26 17.02 -18.33
C PHE A 213 -6.13 18.26 -18.56
N THR A 214 -6.06 19.24 -17.66
CA THR A 214 -6.79 20.51 -17.79
C THR A 214 -6.38 21.27 -19.06
N VAL A 215 -5.08 21.32 -19.37
CA VAL A 215 -4.55 21.92 -20.59
C VAL A 215 -5.06 21.19 -21.84
N VAL A 216 -5.06 19.85 -21.85
CA VAL A 216 -5.62 19.07 -22.96
C VAL A 216 -7.09 19.39 -23.20
N CYS A 217 -7.91 19.49 -22.14
CA CYS A 217 -9.31 19.92 -22.25
C CYS A 217 -9.44 21.34 -22.81
N PHE A 218 -8.62 22.29 -22.35
CA PHE A 218 -8.61 23.66 -22.83
C PHE A 218 -8.26 23.75 -24.33
N VAL A 219 -7.22 23.02 -24.76
CA VAL A 219 -6.79 23.01 -26.17
C VAL A 219 -7.87 22.42 -27.08
N ARG A 220 -8.54 21.34 -26.65
CA ARG A 220 -9.58 20.67 -27.43
C ARG A 220 -10.90 21.46 -27.50
N GLU A 221 -11.29 22.11 -26.42
CA GLU A 221 -12.60 22.76 -26.30
C GLU A 221 -12.50 24.13 -25.61
N ARG A 222 -11.68 25.04 -26.15
CA ARG A 222 -11.35 26.36 -25.56
C ARG A 222 -12.50 27.04 -24.82
N ARG A 223 -13.61 27.31 -25.52
CA ARG A 223 -14.78 28.02 -24.93
C ARG A 223 -15.51 27.18 -23.88
N GLY A 224 -15.56 25.86 -24.03
CA GLY A 224 -16.21 24.95 -23.09
C GLY A 224 -15.39 24.66 -21.83
N ALA A 225 -14.07 24.83 -21.90
CA ALA A 225 -13.13 24.50 -20.83
C ALA A 225 -12.50 25.73 -20.13
N ALA A 226 -12.72 26.95 -20.64
CA ALA A 226 -12.14 28.17 -20.07
C ALA A 226 -12.49 28.38 -18.58
N LEU A 227 -13.76 28.23 -18.22
CA LEU A 227 -14.20 28.35 -16.81
C LEU A 227 -13.53 27.30 -15.93
N GLY A 228 -13.49 26.04 -16.36
CA GLY A 228 -12.84 24.96 -15.61
C GLY A 228 -11.33 25.18 -15.45
N THR A 229 -10.68 25.73 -16.48
CA THR A 229 -9.25 26.08 -16.43
C THR A 229 -8.99 27.22 -15.43
N ALA A 230 -9.81 28.27 -15.45
CA ALA A 230 -9.71 29.37 -14.50
C ALA A 230 -9.95 28.91 -13.05
N LEU A 231 -10.95 28.06 -12.83
CA LEU A 231 -11.25 27.49 -11.50
C LEU A 231 -10.15 26.55 -11.02
N MET A 232 -9.58 25.73 -11.91
CA MET A 232 -8.42 24.89 -11.59
C MET A 232 -7.24 25.76 -11.16
N ALA A 233 -6.89 26.79 -11.94
CA ALA A 233 -5.81 27.72 -11.60
C ALA A 233 -6.07 28.43 -10.27
N GLY A 234 -7.29 28.93 -10.04
CA GLY A 234 -7.67 29.56 -8.78
C GLY A 234 -7.56 28.62 -7.57
N GLY A 235 -7.97 27.36 -7.73
CA GLY A 235 -7.82 26.35 -6.68
C GLY A 235 -6.36 25.96 -6.39
N LEU A 236 -5.51 25.88 -7.41
CA LEU A 236 -4.07 25.67 -7.22
C LEU A 236 -3.44 26.84 -6.44
N VAL A 237 -3.74 28.09 -6.83
CA VAL A 237 -3.29 29.29 -6.11
C VAL A 237 -3.78 29.29 -4.66
N LEU A 238 -5.04 28.91 -4.43
CA LEU A 238 -5.59 28.77 -3.09
C LEU A 238 -4.83 27.72 -2.27
N GLY A 239 -4.50 26.56 -2.86
CA GLY A 239 -3.70 25.52 -2.20
C GLY A 239 -2.30 26.00 -1.80
N VAL A 240 -1.64 26.77 -2.68
CA VAL A 240 -0.35 27.41 -2.37
C VAL A 240 -0.49 28.41 -1.22
N ALA A 241 -1.52 29.26 -1.24
CA ALA A 241 -1.77 30.24 -0.18
C ALA A 241 -2.05 29.57 1.17
N ILE A 242 -2.89 28.53 1.19
CA ILE A 242 -3.17 27.74 2.39
C ILE A 242 -1.90 27.10 2.92
N GLY A 243 -1.09 26.50 2.03
CA GLY A 243 0.16 25.86 2.43
C GLY A 243 1.17 26.85 3.00
N ALA A 244 1.28 28.04 2.42
CA ALA A 244 2.14 29.11 2.94
C ALA A 244 1.69 29.60 4.32
N LEU A 245 0.38 29.80 4.52
CA LEU A 245 -0.18 30.24 5.81
C LEU A 245 -0.09 29.17 6.90
N GLY A 246 -0.30 27.91 6.53
CA GLY A 246 -0.29 26.79 7.46
C GLY A 246 1.08 26.15 7.67
N GLY A 247 2.11 26.51 6.89
CA GLY A 247 3.41 25.83 6.91
C GLY A 247 3.36 24.40 6.34
N THR A 248 2.48 24.15 5.37
CA THR A 248 2.36 22.86 4.67
C THR A 248 3.18 22.89 3.38
N ALA A 249 3.98 21.85 3.13
CA ALA A 249 4.69 21.70 1.88
C ALA A 249 3.71 21.46 0.72
N THR A 250 3.84 22.25 -0.35
CA THR A 250 2.97 22.24 -1.52
C THR A 250 3.66 21.56 -2.71
N GLY A 251 2.89 21.25 -3.75
CA GLY A 251 3.43 20.72 -5.01
C GLY A 251 4.42 21.73 -5.61
N THR A 252 4.04 23.00 -5.62
CA THR A 252 4.86 24.11 -6.11
C THR A 252 6.20 24.24 -5.38
N THR A 253 6.21 24.33 -4.05
CA THR A 253 7.45 24.44 -3.25
C THR A 253 8.36 23.23 -3.47
N ARG A 254 7.77 22.04 -3.52
CA ARG A 254 8.54 20.82 -3.79
C ARG A 254 9.11 20.78 -5.20
N VAL A 255 8.46 21.33 -6.22
CA VAL A 255 9.05 21.40 -7.58
C VAL A 255 10.30 22.30 -7.58
N GLN A 256 10.33 23.34 -6.75
CA GLN A 256 11.47 24.24 -6.61
C GLN A 256 12.64 23.59 -5.84
N ASP A 257 12.35 22.68 -4.91
CA ASP A 257 13.36 21.93 -4.16
C ASP A 257 14.00 20.79 -4.98
N ALA A 258 15.07 21.11 -5.69
CA ALA A 258 15.85 20.21 -6.55
C ALA A 258 16.58 19.07 -5.80
N SER A 259 16.66 19.11 -4.46
CA SER A 259 17.47 18.20 -3.61
C SER A 259 16.76 16.92 -3.14
N SER A 260 15.52 16.68 -3.57
CA SER A 260 14.68 15.62 -3.00
C SER A 260 14.81 14.28 -3.75
N GLY A 261 15.78 13.49 -3.31
CA GLY A 261 16.14 12.18 -3.85
C GLY A 261 15.10 11.07 -3.65
N GLY A 262 14.11 11.00 -4.56
CA GLY A 262 13.18 9.84 -4.62
C GLY A 262 13.40 8.92 -5.84
N VAL A 263 13.85 9.47 -6.96
CA VAL A 263 13.95 8.71 -8.23
C VAL A 263 15.17 7.78 -8.25
N SER A 264 16.32 8.24 -7.75
CA SER A 264 17.57 7.45 -7.75
C SER A 264 17.42 6.15 -6.96
N ALA A 265 16.79 6.22 -5.78
CA ALA A 265 16.57 5.05 -4.95
C ALA A 265 15.63 4.02 -5.57
N ARG A 266 14.56 4.48 -6.25
CA ARG A 266 13.65 3.61 -7.00
C ARG A 266 14.39 2.83 -8.10
N VAL A 267 15.24 3.51 -8.87
CA VAL A 267 16.04 2.89 -9.94
C VAL A 267 16.95 1.79 -9.38
N HIS A 268 17.62 2.04 -8.26
CA HIS A 268 18.46 1.02 -7.65
C HIS A 268 17.65 -0.16 -7.08
N THR A 269 16.48 0.08 -6.50
CA THR A 269 15.56 -0.98 -6.06
C THR A 269 15.10 -1.83 -7.25
N TRP A 270 14.85 -1.23 -8.42
CA TRP A 270 14.53 -1.97 -9.65
C TRP A 270 15.72 -2.78 -10.16
N ALA A 271 16.94 -2.27 -10.00
CA ALA A 271 18.15 -3.03 -10.30
C ALA A 271 18.31 -4.25 -9.37
N SER A 272 17.97 -4.12 -8.09
CA SER A 272 17.89 -5.26 -7.16
C SER A 272 16.82 -6.27 -7.60
N ALA A 273 15.64 -5.81 -8.02
CA ALA A 273 14.57 -6.67 -8.53
C ALA A 273 14.99 -7.54 -9.74
N ARG A 274 15.93 -7.07 -10.57
CA ARG A 274 16.48 -7.85 -11.70
C ARG A 274 17.01 -9.22 -11.27
N HIS A 275 17.65 -9.32 -10.10
CA HIS A 275 18.19 -10.59 -9.60
C HIS A 275 17.05 -11.60 -9.39
N SER A 276 16.01 -11.19 -8.66
CA SER A 276 14.84 -12.04 -8.44
C SER A 276 14.07 -12.38 -9.72
N ILE A 277 13.99 -11.46 -10.68
CA ILE A 277 13.36 -11.71 -11.99
C ILE A 277 14.14 -12.78 -12.76
N VAL A 278 15.48 -12.74 -12.73
CA VAL A 278 16.33 -13.76 -13.39
C VAL A 278 16.22 -15.11 -12.68
N ASP A 279 16.13 -15.13 -11.36
CA ASP A 279 16.05 -16.36 -10.57
C ASP A 279 14.68 -17.06 -10.70
N ARG A 280 13.59 -16.29 -10.86
CA ARG A 280 12.21 -16.81 -10.96
C ARG A 280 11.42 -16.16 -12.11
N PRO A 281 11.83 -16.33 -13.37
CA PRO A 281 11.32 -15.54 -14.49
C PRO A 281 9.86 -15.81 -14.84
N LEU A 282 9.36 -17.04 -14.61
CA LEU A 282 8.02 -17.42 -15.07
C LEU A 282 6.92 -16.97 -14.11
N LEU A 283 7.09 -17.25 -12.81
CA LEU A 283 6.04 -17.06 -11.78
C LEU A 283 6.44 -16.11 -10.66
N GLY A 284 7.68 -15.62 -10.62
CA GLY A 284 8.14 -14.70 -9.58
C GLY A 284 8.19 -15.32 -8.18
N VAL A 285 8.23 -14.46 -7.17
CA VAL A 285 8.33 -14.85 -5.74
C VAL A 285 6.98 -14.99 -5.01
N GLY A 286 5.89 -14.67 -5.68
CA GLY A 286 4.54 -14.56 -5.12
C GLY A 286 4.10 -13.09 -4.94
N PRO A 287 2.81 -12.76 -5.18
CA PRO A 287 2.22 -11.45 -4.87
C PRO A 287 2.58 -10.93 -3.47
N GLY A 288 2.86 -9.63 -3.34
CA GLY A 288 3.16 -9.00 -2.05
C GLY A 288 4.49 -9.39 -1.41
N GLN A 289 5.42 -10.02 -2.15
CA GLN A 289 6.73 -10.46 -1.65
C GLN A 289 7.91 -9.64 -2.24
N PHE A 290 7.66 -8.45 -2.78
CA PHE A 290 8.68 -7.62 -3.41
C PHE A 290 9.84 -7.27 -2.47
N ARG A 291 9.54 -6.91 -1.20
CA ARG A 291 10.56 -6.70 -0.16
C ARG A 291 11.50 -7.89 -0.03
N ALA A 292 10.93 -9.08 0.18
CA ALA A 292 11.70 -10.31 0.38
C ALA A 292 12.60 -10.66 -0.82
N ALA A 293 12.17 -10.27 -2.03
CA ALA A 293 12.89 -10.48 -3.28
C ALA A 293 14.06 -9.50 -3.50
N THR A 294 14.05 -8.33 -2.85
CA THR A 294 14.97 -7.24 -3.18
C THR A 294 15.94 -6.90 -2.06
N THR A 295 15.52 -7.00 -0.80
CA THR A 295 16.37 -6.67 0.36
C THR A 295 17.72 -7.41 0.38
N PRO A 296 17.81 -8.72 0.04
CA PRO A 296 19.11 -9.42 0.04
C PRO A 296 20.11 -8.89 -0.98
N HIS A 297 19.65 -8.16 -2.00
CA HIS A 297 20.45 -7.60 -3.09
C HIS A 297 20.66 -6.09 -2.95
N ARG A 298 20.41 -5.52 -1.77
CA ARG A 298 20.68 -4.09 -1.51
C ARG A 298 22.17 -3.81 -1.56
N THR A 299 22.51 -2.67 -2.16
CA THR A 299 23.89 -2.18 -2.21
C THR A 299 24.13 -1.17 -1.09
N ARG A 300 25.42 -0.96 -0.76
CA ARG A 300 25.85 0.08 0.18
C ARG A 300 25.31 1.47 -0.19
N GLN A 301 25.31 1.80 -1.49
CA GLN A 301 24.86 3.09 -1.99
C GLN A 301 23.38 3.32 -1.67
N ILE A 302 22.53 2.32 -1.83
CA ILE A 302 21.10 2.40 -1.47
C ILE A 302 20.96 2.59 0.04
N ALA A 303 21.69 1.80 0.83
CA ALA A 303 21.67 1.89 2.29
C ALA A 303 22.11 3.29 2.79
N GLN A 304 23.08 3.92 2.13
CA GLN A 304 23.50 5.28 2.46
C GLN A 304 22.51 6.36 2.00
N ALA A 305 21.88 6.17 0.83
CA ALA A 305 20.94 7.15 0.27
C ALA A 305 19.58 7.17 0.99
N GLU A 306 19.02 5.99 1.28
CA GLU A 306 17.68 5.85 1.85
C GLU A 306 17.68 5.64 3.37
N GLY A 307 18.81 5.20 3.92
CA GLY A 307 18.94 4.75 5.30
C GLY A 307 19.18 3.24 5.38
N PRO A 308 20.11 2.78 6.24
CA PRO A 308 20.57 1.40 6.23
C PRO A 308 19.48 0.40 6.60
N ASP A 309 18.56 0.75 7.49
CA ASP A 309 17.47 -0.13 7.93
C ASP A 309 16.10 0.24 7.34
N ARG A 310 16.08 1.06 6.27
CA ARG A 310 14.86 1.39 5.51
C ARG A 310 14.84 0.61 4.20
N TYR A 311 13.75 -0.10 3.94
CA TYR A 311 13.55 -0.89 2.74
C TYR A 311 12.17 -0.64 2.12
N PHE A 312 12.08 -0.79 0.80
CA PHE A 312 10.83 -0.64 0.07
C PHE A 312 9.99 -1.91 0.19
N ALA A 313 8.72 -1.75 0.54
CA ALA A 313 7.77 -2.85 0.60
C ALA A 313 7.31 -3.31 -0.80
N ASP A 314 7.35 -2.39 -1.78
CA ASP A 314 6.86 -2.55 -3.16
C ASP A 314 7.78 -1.82 -4.16
N ALA A 315 7.56 -2.06 -5.44
CA ALA A 315 8.41 -1.52 -6.50
C ALA A 315 8.20 -0.03 -6.84
N HIS A 316 7.16 0.64 -6.36
CA HIS A 316 6.73 1.97 -6.83
C HIS A 316 6.55 2.04 -8.35
N ASN A 317 6.28 0.89 -8.98
CA ASN A 317 6.00 0.73 -10.39
C ASN A 317 5.26 -0.60 -10.58
N ILE A 318 4.01 -0.52 -10.99
CA ILE A 318 3.13 -1.69 -11.10
C ILE A 318 3.66 -2.79 -12.05
N VAL A 319 4.44 -2.42 -13.06
CA VAL A 319 5.03 -3.39 -14.01
C VAL A 319 6.20 -4.11 -13.36
N VAL A 320 7.11 -3.38 -12.71
CA VAL A 320 8.24 -3.99 -11.97
C VAL A 320 7.73 -4.86 -10.82
N GLU A 321 6.69 -4.40 -10.11
CA GLU A 321 6.02 -5.13 -9.04
C GLU A 321 5.53 -6.50 -9.54
N TYR A 322 4.69 -6.53 -10.57
CA TYR A 322 4.13 -7.79 -11.06
C TYR A 322 5.16 -8.66 -11.81
N THR A 323 6.17 -8.06 -12.45
CA THR A 323 7.26 -8.85 -13.04
C THR A 323 8.04 -9.60 -11.96
N THR A 324 8.28 -8.95 -10.81
CA THR A 324 9.02 -9.55 -9.69
C THR A 324 8.17 -10.58 -8.93
N THR A 325 6.90 -10.25 -8.69
CA THR A 325 6.02 -11.04 -7.79
C THR A 325 5.22 -12.13 -8.50
N THR A 326 4.93 -11.96 -9.79
CA THR A 326 4.13 -12.93 -10.58
C THR A 326 4.85 -13.44 -11.83
N GLY A 327 6.08 -12.98 -12.05
CA GLY A 327 6.90 -13.35 -13.21
C GLY A 327 6.40 -12.75 -14.52
N LEU A 328 7.08 -13.09 -15.61
CA LEU A 328 6.77 -12.65 -16.97
C LEU A 328 5.38 -13.10 -17.42
N ILE A 329 4.93 -14.29 -16.98
CA ILE A 329 3.59 -14.79 -17.31
C ILE A 329 2.53 -13.94 -16.61
N GLY A 330 2.73 -13.63 -15.32
CA GLY A 330 1.77 -12.87 -14.54
C GLY A 330 1.65 -11.42 -14.99
N VAL A 331 2.77 -10.74 -15.25
CA VAL A 331 2.73 -9.37 -15.78
C VAL A 331 2.14 -9.33 -17.20
N ALA A 332 2.40 -10.33 -18.05
CA ALA A 332 1.78 -10.41 -19.37
C ALA A 332 0.25 -10.60 -19.25
N ALA A 333 -0.21 -11.51 -18.38
CA ALA A 333 -1.64 -11.72 -18.12
C ALA A 333 -2.30 -10.43 -17.58
N PHE A 334 -1.64 -9.73 -16.65
CA PHE A 334 -2.08 -8.44 -16.15
C PHE A 334 -2.22 -7.39 -17.25
N LEU A 335 -1.19 -7.22 -18.09
CA LEU A 335 -1.20 -6.22 -19.16
C LEU A 335 -2.26 -6.52 -20.21
N VAL A 336 -2.46 -7.80 -20.58
CA VAL A 336 -3.53 -8.22 -21.48
C VAL A 336 -4.89 -7.91 -20.86
N PHE A 337 -5.11 -8.25 -19.59
CA PHE A 337 -6.33 -7.92 -18.86
C PHE A 337 -6.58 -6.41 -18.87
N LEU A 338 -5.59 -5.62 -18.46
CA LEU A 338 -5.66 -4.17 -18.38
C LEU A 338 -6.02 -3.53 -19.73
N VAL A 339 -5.33 -3.92 -20.80
CA VAL A 339 -5.59 -3.40 -22.16
C VAL A 339 -7.02 -3.73 -22.61
N LEU A 340 -7.49 -4.95 -22.39
CA LEU A 340 -8.84 -5.36 -22.79
C LEU A 340 -9.94 -4.64 -22.00
N VAL A 341 -9.72 -4.42 -20.70
CA VAL A 341 -10.60 -3.62 -19.84
C VAL A 341 -10.68 -2.18 -20.35
N LEU A 342 -9.53 -1.53 -20.56
CA LEU A 342 -9.47 -0.13 -20.98
C LEU A 342 -10.05 0.08 -22.40
N LYS A 343 -9.91 -0.89 -23.31
CA LYS A 343 -10.51 -0.82 -24.66
C LYS A 343 -12.04 -0.82 -24.66
N ARG A 344 -12.69 -1.39 -23.63
CA ARG A 344 -14.16 -1.36 -23.49
C ARG A 344 -14.66 -0.06 -22.87
N ALA A 345 -13.83 0.61 -22.09
CA ALA A 345 -14.20 1.79 -21.33
C ALA A 345 -14.24 3.06 -22.20
N ARG A 346 -15.14 4.00 -21.89
CA ARG A 346 -15.25 5.30 -22.56
C ARG A 346 -15.65 6.40 -21.57
N GLY A 347 -15.50 7.66 -22.00
CA GLY A 347 -16.00 8.81 -21.24
C GLY A 347 -15.16 9.17 -20.01
N PRO A 348 -15.69 10.00 -19.09
CA PRO A 348 -14.94 10.54 -17.95
C PRO A 348 -14.33 9.49 -17.02
N LEU A 349 -15.04 8.39 -16.76
CA LEU A 349 -14.57 7.30 -15.90
C LEU A 349 -13.35 6.55 -16.47
N LEU A 350 -13.21 6.45 -17.80
CA LEU A 350 -11.98 5.96 -18.43
C LEU A 350 -10.80 6.89 -18.12
N HIS A 351 -10.99 8.20 -18.28
CA HIS A 351 -9.92 9.17 -18.03
C HIS A 351 -9.50 9.18 -16.55
N PHE A 352 -10.46 9.05 -15.62
CA PHE A 352 -10.19 8.83 -14.20
C PHE A 352 -9.27 7.60 -13.99
N ALA A 353 -9.63 6.46 -14.58
CA ALA A 353 -8.84 5.23 -14.48
C ALA A 353 -7.44 5.39 -15.08
N LEU A 354 -7.30 6.07 -16.22
CA LEU A 354 -6.01 6.33 -16.88
C LEU A 354 -5.10 7.24 -16.06
N VAL A 355 -5.64 8.29 -15.42
CA VAL A 355 -4.84 9.18 -14.57
C VAL A 355 -4.32 8.44 -13.34
N LEU A 356 -5.16 7.65 -12.66
CA LEU A 356 -4.71 6.81 -11.54
C LEU A 356 -3.67 5.77 -11.98
N LEU A 357 -3.88 5.13 -13.13
CA LEU A 357 -2.92 4.16 -13.68
C LEU A 357 -1.56 4.82 -13.97
N ALA A 358 -1.56 6.03 -14.52
CA ALA A 358 -0.34 6.79 -14.78
C ALA A 358 0.45 7.07 -13.50
N VAL A 359 -0.25 7.30 -12.37
CA VAL A 359 0.41 7.43 -11.06
C VAL A 359 1.10 6.12 -10.66
N HIS A 360 0.45 4.96 -10.80
CA HIS A 360 1.04 3.66 -10.42
C HIS A 360 2.23 3.21 -11.29
N LEU A 361 2.55 3.94 -12.37
CA LEU A 361 3.80 3.72 -13.10
C LEU A 361 5.03 4.26 -12.35
N LEU A 362 4.82 5.17 -11.40
CA LEU A 362 5.91 5.85 -10.68
C LEU A 362 5.71 5.87 -9.17
N GLU A 363 4.55 5.48 -8.67
CA GLU A 363 4.17 5.53 -7.26
C GLU A 363 3.54 4.21 -6.81
N PRO A 364 3.55 3.91 -5.50
CA PRO A 364 3.12 2.62 -4.98
C PRO A 364 1.63 2.35 -5.23
N GLN A 365 1.29 1.06 -5.28
CA GLN A 365 -0.10 0.63 -5.25
C GLN A 365 -0.70 0.81 -3.87
N PHE A 366 -2.01 1.02 -3.81
CA PHE A 366 -2.72 1.16 -2.56
C PHE A 366 -4.11 0.55 -2.60
N VAL A 367 -4.50 -0.10 -1.50
CA VAL A 367 -5.81 -0.75 -1.33
C VAL A 367 -6.99 0.22 -1.49
N GLY A 368 -6.80 1.51 -1.18
CA GLY A 368 -7.85 2.53 -1.28
C GLY A 368 -8.04 3.17 -2.66
N THR A 369 -7.06 3.09 -3.56
CA THR A 369 -7.12 3.78 -4.87
C THR A 369 -7.02 2.83 -6.05
N THR A 370 -6.19 1.79 -5.98
CA THR A 370 -5.98 0.86 -7.10
C THR A 370 -7.27 0.15 -7.56
N PRO A 371 -8.13 -0.37 -6.65
CA PRO A 371 -9.39 -0.99 -7.07
C PRO A 371 -10.35 -0.04 -7.80
N LEU A 372 -10.23 1.28 -7.56
CA LEU A 372 -11.06 2.30 -8.20
C LEU A 372 -10.78 2.42 -9.71
N ILE A 373 -9.58 2.05 -10.17
CA ILE A 373 -9.23 1.98 -11.59
C ILE A 373 -10.14 0.98 -12.29
N PHE A 374 -10.24 -0.22 -11.72
CA PHE A 374 -10.99 -1.34 -12.28
C PHE A 374 -12.50 -1.15 -12.12
N LEU A 375 -12.93 -0.59 -10.98
CA LEU A 375 -14.31 -0.20 -10.75
C LEU A 375 -14.75 0.89 -11.75
N GLY A 376 -13.95 1.93 -11.93
CA GLY A 376 -14.22 3.01 -12.88
C GLY A 376 -14.21 2.54 -14.33
N ALA A 377 -13.20 1.76 -14.74
CA ALA A 377 -13.12 1.23 -16.09
C ALA A 377 -14.24 0.22 -16.42
N GLY A 378 -14.65 -0.61 -15.46
CA GLY A 378 -15.81 -1.49 -15.62
C GLY A 378 -17.11 -0.72 -15.81
N ALA A 379 -17.35 0.31 -14.98
CA ALA A 379 -18.53 1.17 -15.06
C ALA A 379 -18.53 2.08 -16.31
N ALA A 380 -17.37 2.33 -16.90
CA ALA A 380 -17.18 3.08 -18.14
C ALA A 380 -17.47 2.26 -19.40
N GLY A 381 -17.68 0.94 -19.29
CA GLY A 381 -17.99 0.05 -20.40
C GLY A 381 -19.48 -0.05 -20.70
N HIS A 382 -19.81 -0.76 -21.78
CA HIS A 382 -21.21 -1.15 -22.05
C HIS A 382 -21.65 -2.21 -21.04
N ALA A 383 -22.80 -1.98 -20.42
CA ALA A 383 -23.41 -2.87 -19.44
C ALA A 383 -23.65 -4.24 -20.07
N VAL A 384 -23.14 -5.28 -19.42
CA VAL A 384 -23.42 -6.65 -19.82
C VAL A 384 -24.71 -7.12 -19.17
N ASP A 385 -25.69 -7.49 -19.99
CA ASP A 385 -26.91 -8.14 -19.51
C ASP A 385 -26.58 -9.57 -19.07
N LEU A 386 -26.62 -9.82 -17.76
CA LEU A 386 -26.42 -11.16 -17.23
C LEU A 386 -27.71 -11.98 -17.24
N PRO A 387 -27.67 -13.26 -17.67
CA PRO A 387 -28.74 -14.21 -17.36
C PRO A 387 -28.83 -14.41 -15.84
N ASP A 388 -30.03 -14.61 -15.31
CA ASP A 388 -30.20 -14.87 -13.88
C ASP A 388 -29.68 -16.27 -13.53
N MET A 389 -28.48 -16.33 -12.98
CA MET A 389 -27.83 -17.58 -12.59
C MET A 389 -27.90 -17.73 -11.07
N ARG A 390 -28.81 -18.59 -10.59
CA ARG A 390 -28.94 -18.93 -9.16
C ARG A 390 -27.61 -19.33 -8.52
N LEU A 391 -26.77 -20.07 -9.24
CA LEU A 391 -25.43 -20.48 -8.79
C LEU A 391 -24.51 -19.28 -8.54
N VAL A 392 -24.49 -18.27 -9.41
CA VAL A 392 -23.65 -17.07 -9.25
C VAL A 392 -24.10 -16.24 -8.06
N SER A 393 -25.41 -16.14 -7.86
CA SER A 393 -25.99 -15.48 -6.68
C SER A 393 -25.60 -16.20 -5.39
N LEU A 394 -25.71 -17.54 -5.35
CA LEU A 394 -25.28 -18.36 -4.21
C LEU A 394 -23.78 -18.20 -3.92
N LEU A 395 -22.93 -18.33 -4.95
CA LEU A 395 -21.49 -18.15 -4.82
C LEU A 395 -21.12 -16.74 -4.33
N SER A 396 -21.85 -15.71 -4.80
CA SER A 396 -21.66 -14.33 -4.32
C SER A 396 -22.01 -14.18 -2.84
N VAL A 397 -23.11 -14.79 -2.38
CA VAL A 397 -23.53 -14.73 -0.97
C VAL A 397 -22.53 -15.46 -0.08
N VAL A 398 -22.13 -16.69 -0.44
CA VAL A 398 -21.16 -17.48 0.32
C VAL A 398 -19.80 -16.78 0.37
N SER A 399 -19.31 -16.30 -0.79
CA SER A 399 -18.03 -15.60 -0.87
C SER A 399 -18.05 -14.27 -0.11
N ALA A 400 -19.16 -13.54 -0.16
CA ALA A 400 -19.33 -12.32 0.64
C ALA A 400 -19.37 -12.62 2.14
N ALA A 401 -20.04 -13.68 2.58
CA ALA A 401 -20.08 -14.08 3.99
C ALA A 401 -18.67 -14.43 4.51
N LEU A 402 -17.91 -15.22 3.75
CA LEU A 402 -16.51 -15.53 4.09
C LEU A 402 -15.63 -14.27 4.11
N ALA A 403 -15.82 -13.37 3.15
CA ALA A 403 -15.11 -12.10 3.11
C ALA A 403 -15.43 -11.19 4.31
N VAL A 404 -16.69 -11.17 4.78
CA VAL A 404 -17.09 -10.43 5.98
C VAL A 404 -16.48 -11.04 7.24
N LEU A 405 -16.39 -12.37 7.35
CA LEU A 405 -15.71 -13.03 8.47
C LEU A 405 -14.21 -12.70 8.48
N ALA A 406 -13.55 -12.78 7.32
CA ALA A 406 -12.14 -12.42 7.18
C ALA A 406 -11.90 -10.94 7.51
N ALA A 407 -12.72 -10.03 6.96
CA ALA A 407 -12.67 -8.60 7.25
C ALA A 407 -12.87 -8.33 8.75
N SER A 408 -13.88 -8.93 9.37
CA SER A 408 -14.13 -8.80 10.81
C SER A 408 -12.95 -9.28 11.65
N SER A 409 -12.32 -10.40 11.28
CA SER A 409 -11.13 -10.89 11.97
C SER A 409 -9.98 -9.89 11.91
N VAL A 410 -9.69 -9.34 10.72
CA VAL A 410 -8.63 -8.35 10.53
C VAL A 410 -8.91 -7.06 11.30
N LEU A 411 -10.16 -6.57 11.29
CA LEU A 411 -10.56 -5.38 12.05
C LEU A 411 -10.43 -5.58 13.56
N ILE A 412 -10.94 -6.69 14.09
CA ILE A 412 -10.83 -7.02 15.53
C ILE A 412 -9.36 -7.19 15.93
N GLY A 413 -8.57 -7.86 15.09
CA GLY A 413 -7.16 -8.05 15.31
C GLY A 413 -6.40 -6.74 15.40
N ASP A 414 -6.64 -5.80 14.49
CA ASP A 414 -5.92 -4.52 14.46
C ASP A 414 -6.39 -3.54 15.55
N ILE A 415 -7.67 -3.59 15.96
CA ILE A 415 -8.15 -2.89 17.16
C ILE A 415 -7.46 -3.44 18.41
N SER A 416 -7.35 -4.77 18.51
CA SER A 416 -6.65 -5.41 19.63
C SER A 416 -5.14 -5.09 19.60
N LEU A 417 -4.56 -4.97 18.41
CA LEU A 417 -3.16 -4.57 18.23
C LEU A 417 -2.94 -3.15 18.75
N GLU A 418 -3.85 -2.23 18.44
CA GLU A 418 -3.77 -0.84 18.89
C GLU A 418 -3.96 -0.70 20.40
N SER A 419 -4.96 -1.39 20.98
CA SER A 419 -5.13 -1.42 22.43
C SER A 419 -3.89 -2.02 23.13
N ALA A 420 -3.34 -3.13 22.62
CA ALA A 420 -2.10 -3.68 23.14
C ALA A 420 -0.92 -2.69 23.04
N ARG A 421 -0.88 -1.86 22.00
CA ARG A 421 0.18 -0.87 21.78
C ARG A 421 0.09 0.30 22.75
N LEU A 422 -1.12 0.78 23.01
CA LEU A 422 -1.38 1.93 23.88
C LEU A 422 -1.34 1.54 25.36
N ASP A 423 -1.96 0.42 25.71
CA ASP A 423 -2.20 0.02 27.09
C ASP A 423 -1.19 -1.02 27.61
N PHE A 424 -0.27 -1.48 26.75
CA PHE A 424 0.64 -2.61 27.04
C PHE A 424 -0.12 -3.89 27.47
N ASP A 425 -1.35 -4.08 26.97
CA ASP A 425 -2.20 -5.23 27.32
C ASP A 425 -1.77 -6.52 26.61
N ALA A 426 -1.29 -7.49 27.38
CA ALA A 426 -0.89 -8.81 26.89
C ALA A 426 -2.07 -9.66 26.38
N ALA A 427 -3.29 -9.48 26.91
CA ALA A 427 -4.48 -10.20 26.43
C ALA A 427 -4.94 -9.68 25.07
N ALA A 428 -4.97 -8.35 24.90
CA ALA A 428 -5.18 -7.73 23.60
C ALA A 428 -4.09 -8.16 22.59
N ALA A 429 -2.82 -8.23 23.00
CA ALA A 429 -1.73 -8.67 22.13
C ALA A 429 -1.93 -10.13 21.64
N ARG A 430 -2.33 -11.04 22.53
CA ARG A 430 -2.68 -12.43 22.14
C ARG A 430 -3.86 -12.47 21.18
N THR A 431 -4.91 -11.69 21.45
CA THR A 431 -6.06 -11.59 20.54
C THR A 431 -5.63 -11.09 19.15
N ALA A 432 -4.77 -10.07 19.09
CA ALA A 432 -4.22 -9.58 17.83
C ALA A 432 -3.45 -10.70 17.09
N VAL A 433 -2.56 -11.41 17.79
CA VAL A 433 -1.81 -12.57 17.24
C VAL A 433 -2.74 -13.60 16.62
N ASP A 434 -3.82 -13.99 17.31
CA ASP A 434 -4.72 -15.04 16.87
C ASP A 434 -5.60 -14.61 15.70
N ARG A 435 -6.00 -13.33 15.67
CA ARG A 435 -6.88 -12.75 14.63
C ARG A 435 -6.14 -12.29 13.39
N MET A 436 -4.82 -12.11 13.49
CA MET A 436 -3.91 -11.71 12.42
C MET A 436 -2.76 -12.73 12.23
N PRO A 437 -3.04 -14.00 11.87
CA PRO A 437 -2.04 -15.06 11.84
C PRO A 437 -0.84 -14.86 10.89
N PRO A 438 -1.00 -14.35 9.65
CA PRO A 438 0.12 -14.34 8.70
C PRO A 438 1.15 -13.25 9.03
N TRP A 439 0.78 -12.23 9.80
CA TRP A 439 1.58 -11.03 9.99
C TRP A 439 2.45 -11.12 11.26
N PRO A 440 3.76 -10.77 11.17
CA PRO A 440 4.67 -10.82 12.31
C PRO A 440 4.42 -9.73 13.35
N GLU A 441 3.82 -8.59 12.97
CA GLU A 441 3.70 -7.39 13.80
C GLU A 441 2.98 -7.63 15.14
N PRO A 442 1.82 -8.34 15.20
CA PRO A 442 1.19 -8.67 16.47
C PRO A 442 2.06 -9.51 17.40
N ALA A 443 2.77 -10.50 16.87
CA ALA A 443 3.67 -11.33 17.65
C ALA A 443 4.92 -10.54 18.09
N GLY A 444 5.39 -9.62 17.25
CA GLY A 444 6.46 -8.69 17.58
C GLY A 444 6.07 -7.75 18.74
N LEU A 445 4.85 -7.21 18.72
CA LEU A 445 4.33 -6.38 19.81
C LEU A 445 4.15 -7.20 21.09
N ALA A 446 3.56 -8.40 21.01
CA ALA A 446 3.45 -9.31 22.15
C ALA A 446 4.83 -9.60 22.77
N GLY A 447 5.84 -9.85 21.94
CA GLY A 447 7.22 -10.05 22.39
C GLY A 447 7.84 -8.83 23.05
N ARG A 448 7.50 -7.61 22.59
CA ARG A 448 7.93 -6.37 23.24
C ARG A 448 7.29 -6.18 24.61
N ILE A 449 5.99 -6.43 24.74
CA ILE A 449 5.26 -6.34 26.01
C ILE A 449 5.80 -7.40 26.99
N ALA A 450 5.96 -8.64 26.54
CA ALA A 450 6.52 -9.72 27.34
C ALA A 450 7.97 -9.44 27.77
N LEU A 451 8.80 -8.84 26.90
CA LEU A 451 10.14 -8.39 27.27
C LEU A 451 10.08 -7.36 28.40
N TYR A 452 9.24 -6.32 28.29
CA TYR A 452 9.09 -5.31 29.34
C TYR A 452 8.67 -5.93 30.69
N LYS A 453 7.76 -6.91 30.66
CA LYS A 453 7.40 -7.68 31.85
C LYS A 453 8.60 -8.47 32.39
N ALA A 454 9.34 -9.17 31.54
CA ALA A 454 10.49 -9.98 31.95
C ALA A 454 11.61 -9.16 32.60
N ILE A 455 11.88 -7.95 32.09
CA ILE A 455 12.91 -7.07 32.66
C ILE A 455 12.48 -6.43 33.99
N THR A 456 11.18 -6.39 34.28
CA THR A 456 10.64 -5.79 35.52
C THR A 456 10.43 -6.84 36.62
N THR A 457 9.97 -8.03 36.26
CA THR A 457 9.71 -9.12 37.22
C THR A 457 10.95 -9.97 37.49
N HIS A 458 11.90 -10.02 36.54
CA HIS A 458 13.04 -10.94 36.51
C HIS A 458 12.64 -12.43 36.64
N ALA A 459 11.39 -12.78 36.35
CA ALA A 459 10.92 -14.15 36.44
C ALA A 459 11.41 -14.98 35.23
N PRO A 460 11.98 -16.19 35.42
CA PRO A 460 12.46 -17.03 34.32
C PRO A 460 11.38 -17.38 33.27
N VAL A 461 10.12 -17.51 33.73
CA VAL A 461 8.98 -17.78 32.85
C VAL A 461 8.71 -16.61 31.89
N ASP A 462 8.85 -15.37 32.35
CA ASP A 462 8.58 -14.18 31.53
C ASP A 462 9.67 -13.99 30.46
N ARG A 463 10.93 -14.35 30.76
CA ARG A 463 12.02 -14.42 29.77
C ARG A 463 11.68 -15.40 28.64
N THR A 464 11.17 -16.57 29.01
CA THR A 464 10.83 -17.63 28.04
C THR A 464 9.68 -17.18 27.15
N ASP A 465 8.64 -16.58 27.73
CA ASP A 465 7.49 -16.03 26.99
C ASP A 465 7.92 -14.95 26.00
N ALA A 466 8.79 -14.01 26.41
CA ALA A 466 9.32 -12.97 25.53
C ALA A 466 10.05 -13.55 24.30
N LEU A 467 10.94 -14.52 24.52
CA LEU A 467 11.68 -15.19 23.44
C LEU A 467 10.75 -15.99 22.51
N ASP A 468 9.74 -16.67 23.06
CA ASP A 468 8.79 -17.43 22.26
C ASP A 468 7.95 -16.53 21.35
N TRP A 469 7.52 -15.37 21.84
CA TRP A 469 6.85 -14.38 20.99
C TRP A 469 7.75 -13.85 19.86
N ARG A 470 9.02 -13.54 20.16
CA ARG A 470 9.98 -13.10 19.13
C ARG A 470 10.23 -14.19 18.09
N ARG A 471 10.37 -15.45 18.51
CA ARG A 471 10.47 -16.60 17.59
C ARG A 471 9.23 -16.78 16.73
N ARG A 472 8.03 -16.60 17.30
CA ARG A 472 6.76 -16.64 16.54
C ARG A 472 6.72 -15.53 15.49
N ALA A 473 7.13 -14.31 15.83
CA ALA A 473 7.22 -13.21 14.86
C ALA A 473 8.20 -13.56 13.72
N ALA A 474 9.40 -14.03 14.05
CA ALA A 474 10.39 -14.47 13.07
C ALA A 474 9.93 -15.66 12.20
N GLY A 475 9.11 -16.55 12.76
CA GLY A 475 8.51 -17.66 12.04
C GLY A 475 7.41 -17.24 11.06
N ARG A 476 6.67 -16.15 11.35
CA ARG A 476 5.61 -15.62 10.48
C ARG A 476 6.16 -14.92 9.24
N ASP A 477 7.24 -14.16 9.39
CA ASP A 477 8.00 -13.62 8.25
C ASP A 477 9.48 -13.94 8.35
N THR A 478 9.87 -15.07 7.77
CA THR A 478 11.28 -15.49 7.76
C THR A 478 12.17 -14.67 6.84
N SER A 479 11.62 -13.74 6.03
CA SER A 479 12.38 -12.82 5.17
C SER A 479 12.55 -11.43 5.73
N ASP A 480 11.86 -11.10 6.80
CA ASP A 480 12.00 -9.79 7.40
C ASP A 480 13.31 -9.74 8.20
N PRO A 481 14.31 -8.92 7.83
CA PRO A 481 15.53 -8.80 8.63
C PRO A 481 15.23 -8.27 10.04
N HIS A 482 14.22 -7.41 10.20
CA HIS A 482 13.92 -6.74 11.47
C HIS A 482 13.49 -7.70 12.57
N VAL A 483 12.69 -8.73 12.25
CA VAL A 483 12.26 -9.73 13.24
C VAL A 483 13.42 -10.59 13.74
N TRP A 484 14.43 -10.84 12.89
CA TRP A 484 15.65 -11.55 13.29
C TRP A 484 16.56 -10.67 14.15
N THR A 485 16.75 -9.41 13.78
CA THR A 485 17.49 -8.45 14.61
C THR A 485 16.85 -8.34 15.98
N THR A 486 15.53 -8.17 16.05
CA THR A 486 14.84 -8.00 17.33
C THR A 486 14.85 -9.28 18.19
N LEU A 487 14.82 -10.46 17.56
CA LEU A 487 15.04 -11.73 18.25
C LEU A 487 16.47 -11.80 18.82
N GLY A 488 17.47 -11.42 18.04
CA GLY A 488 18.87 -11.38 18.46
C GLY A 488 19.13 -10.42 19.62
N GLU A 489 18.59 -9.21 19.56
CA GLU A 489 18.66 -8.22 20.65
C GLU A 489 18.06 -8.79 21.94
N THR A 490 16.90 -9.45 21.84
CA THR A 490 16.23 -10.07 22.99
C THR A 490 17.05 -11.23 23.57
N GLN A 491 17.66 -12.06 22.70
CA GLN A 491 18.57 -13.14 23.13
C GLN A 491 19.81 -12.59 23.84
N ALA A 492 20.45 -11.58 23.26
CA ALA A 492 21.64 -10.95 23.80
C ALA A 492 21.36 -10.32 25.16
N TYR A 493 20.23 -9.62 25.28
CA TYR A 493 19.78 -9.03 26.55
C TYR A 493 19.69 -10.07 27.67
N PHE A 494 19.18 -11.26 27.36
CA PHE A 494 19.10 -12.35 28.32
C PHE A 494 20.36 -13.24 28.41
N GLY A 495 21.46 -12.86 27.75
CA GLY A 495 22.75 -13.54 27.81
C GLY A 495 22.92 -14.76 26.88
N ASP A 496 21.95 -15.05 26.01
CA ASP A 496 22.12 -16.03 24.93
C ASP A 496 22.88 -15.39 23.75
N ILE A 497 24.16 -15.07 23.98
CA ILE A 497 25.02 -14.44 22.98
C ILE A 497 25.24 -15.32 21.73
N PRO A 498 25.43 -16.66 21.85
CA PRO A 498 25.54 -17.53 20.67
C PRO A 498 24.26 -17.52 19.81
N GLY A 499 23.08 -17.63 20.43
CA GLY A 499 21.81 -17.55 19.72
C GLY A 499 21.58 -16.18 19.09
N ALA A 500 21.95 -15.11 19.80
CA ALA A 500 21.87 -13.75 19.28
C ALA A 500 22.72 -13.57 18.01
N LEU A 501 23.97 -14.05 18.04
CA LEU A 501 24.86 -13.99 16.88
C LEU A 501 24.29 -14.74 15.67
N ASP A 502 23.64 -15.90 15.85
CA ASP A 502 22.97 -16.59 14.73
C ASP A 502 21.80 -15.78 14.16
N SER A 503 20.98 -15.19 15.03
CA SER A 503 19.88 -14.31 14.63
C SER A 503 20.38 -13.07 13.86
N PHE A 504 21.43 -12.41 14.33
CA PHE A 504 22.03 -11.27 13.61
C PHE A 504 22.64 -11.69 12.28
N ARG A 505 23.32 -12.84 12.21
CA ARG A 505 23.81 -13.39 10.94
C ARG A 505 22.66 -13.68 9.97
N ARG A 506 21.52 -14.14 10.46
CA ARG A 506 20.33 -14.35 9.63
C ARG A 506 19.74 -13.04 9.12
N ALA A 507 19.67 -12.01 9.97
CA ALA A 507 19.31 -10.67 9.54
C ALA A 507 20.26 -10.16 8.44
N LEU A 508 21.58 -10.32 8.60
CA LEU A 508 22.59 -9.90 7.61
C LEU A 508 22.58 -10.70 6.31
N ARG A 509 22.07 -11.94 6.30
CA ARG A 509 21.81 -12.68 5.05
C ARG A 509 20.63 -12.11 4.28
N LEU A 510 19.65 -11.54 4.98
CA LEU A 510 18.44 -10.94 4.39
C LEU A 510 18.65 -9.47 4.03
N ASP A 511 19.48 -8.76 4.80
CA ASP A 511 19.91 -7.39 4.55
C ASP A 511 21.40 -7.23 4.87
N PRO A 512 22.29 -7.29 3.85
CA PRO A 512 23.73 -7.19 4.05
C PRO A 512 24.23 -5.85 4.60
N TRP A 513 23.36 -4.84 4.67
CA TRP A 513 23.68 -3.47 5.08
C TRP A 513 22.76 -2.94 6.19
N SER A 514 22.11 -3.82 6.96
CA SER A 514 21.43 -3.42 8.19
C SER A 514 22.46 -2.92 9.21
N LEU A 515 22.34 -1.66 9.61
CA LEU A 515 23.29 -1.04 10.54
C LEU A 515 23.19 -1.71 11.91
N ILE A 516 21.96 -1.89 12.39
CA ILE A 516 21.68 -2.51 13.69
C ILE A 516 22.28 -3.92 13.74
N ALA A 517 22.02 -4.75 12.72
CA ALA A 517 22.54 -6.11 12.70
C ALA A 517 24.07 -6.16 12.55
N LEU A 518 24.70 -5.21 11.86
CA LEU A 518 26.16 -5.11 11.76
C LEU A 518 26.80 -4.74 13.11
N ASP A 519 26.24 -3.75 13.81
CA ASP A 519 26.72 -3.33 15.13
C ASP A 519 26.60 -4.45 16.15
N ASP A 520 25.43 -5.09 16.21
CA ASP A 520 25.16 -6.11 17.20
C ASP A 520 25.86 -7.43 16.89
N THR A 521 26.12 -7.73 15.61
CA THR A 521 27.08 -8.78 15.22
C THR A 521 28.47 -8.44 15.74
N GLY A 522 28.92 -7.19 15.59
CA GLY A 522 30.21 -6.71 16.11
C GLY A 522 30.36 -6.95 17.62
N LYS A 523 29.35 -6.52 18.39
CA LYS A 523 29.31 -6.69 19.86
C LYS A 523 29.26 -8.17 20.25
N ALA A 524 28.32 -8.93 19.69
CA ALA A 524 28.13 -10.35 20.04
C ALA A 524 29.34 -11.21 19.67
N ALA A 525 29.93 -10.99 18.49
CA ALA A 525 31.13 -11.69 18.05
C ALA A 525 32.35 -11.35 18.93
N SER A 526 32.49 -10.09 19.36
CA SER A 526 33.54 -9.68 20.29
C SER A 526 33.42 -10.42 21.62
N THR A 527 32.22 -10.50 22.20
CA THR A 527 31.95 -11.20 23.46
C THR A 527 32.27 -12.70 23.38
N LEU A 528 32.10 -13.32 22.21
CA LEU A 528 32.42 -14.73 21.97
C LEU A 528 33.87 -14.97 21.57
N GLY A 529 34.71 -13.94 21.48
CA GLY A 529 36.11 -14.06 21.04
C GLY A 529 36.28 -14.28 19.53
N HIS A 530 35.23 -14.07 18.73
CA HIS A 530 35.29 -14.14 17.27
C HIS A 530 35.82 -12.81 16.68
N THR A 531 37.07 -12.47 17.04
CA THR A 531 37.70 -11.18 16.76
C THR A 531 37.62 -10.76 15.29
N ASP A 532 37.91 -11.67 14.36
CA ASP A 532 37.91 -11.35 12.92
C ASP A 532 36.52 -10.98 12.39
N GLU A 533 35.48 -11.67 12.85
CA GLU A 533 34.10 -11.37 12.47
C GLU A 533 33.64 -10.05 13.07
N ALA A 534 33.95 -9.82 14.34
CA ALA A 534 33.64 -8.57 15.03
C ALA A 534 34.26 -7.37 14.28
N ARG A 535 35.55 -7.47 13.93
CA ARG A 535 36.25 -6.41 13.17
C ARG A 535 35.63 -6.18 11.80
N ARG A 536 35.25 -7.24 11.06
CA ARG A 536 34.61 -7.09 9.74
C ARG A 536 33.25 -6.42 9.84
N ALA A 537 32.42 -6.81 10.82
CA ALA A 537 31.09 -6.25 11.00
C ALA A 537 31.15 -4.77 11.40
N LEU A 538 31.99 -4.42 12.39
CA LEU A 538 32.18 -3.03 12.84
C LEU A 538 32.76 -2.14 11.73
N LYS A 539 33.69 -2.64 10.91
CA LYS A 539 34.20 -1.88 9.75
C LYS A 539 33.09 -1.58 8.73
N ARG A 540 32.27 -2.57 8.37
CA ARG A 540 31.12 -2.34 7.46
C ARG A 540 30.07 -1.40 8.06
N SER A 541 29.82 -1.47 9.36
CA SER A 541 28.94 -0.51 10.05
C SER A 541 29.49 0.92 9.95
N LEU A 542 30.77 1.12 10.26
CA LEU A 542 31.44 2.43 10.16
C LEU A 542 31.54 2.96 8.73
N GLU A 543 31.58 2.08 7.73
CA GLU A 543 31.47 2.44 6.31
C GLU A 543 30.09 3.02 5.94
N LEU A 544 29.02 2.55 6.58
CA LEU A 544 27.67 3.08 6.40
C LEU A 544 27.48 4.37 7.19
N GLN A 545 27.86 4.38 8.46
CA GLN A 545 27.77 5.53 9.35
C GLN A 545 29.10 5.73 10.08
N PRO A 546 29.93 6.70 9.67
CA PRO A 546 31.23 6.92 10.30
C PRO A 546 31.13 7.42 11.74
N ASN A 547 30.05 8.12 12.12
CA ASN A 547 29.91 8.79 13.41
C ASN A 547 29.32 7.87 14.49
N GLN A 548 30.06 6.79 14.82
CA GLN A 548 29.65 5.82 15.84
C GLN A 548 30.78 5.62 16.86
N PRO A 549 30.85 6.43 17.94
CA PRO A 549 31.93 6.37 18.93
C PRO A 549 32.13 4.98 19.53
N GLN A 550 31.03 4.32 19.91
CA GLN A 550 31.04 2.98 20.52
C GLN A 550 31.62 1.92 19.56
N ALA A 551 31.24 1.95 18.29
CA ALA A 551 31.76 1.01 17.29
C ALA A 551 33.26 1.23 17.02
N ARG A 552 33.72 2.50 17.03
CA ARG A 552 35.16 2.83 16.87
C ARG A 552 35.99 2.36 18.07
N GLU A 553 35.49 2.58 19.28
CA GLU A 553 36.15 2.16 20.51
C GLU A 553 36.31 0.65 20.55
N LEU A 554 35.23 -0.10 20.29
CA LEU A 554 35.27 -1.56 20.25
C LEU A 554 36.21 -2.08 19.15
N LEU A 555 36.20 -1.45 17.97
CA LEU A 555 37.12 -1.83 16.88
C LEU A 555 38.60 -1.58 17.24
N ALA A 556 38.90 -0.54 18.00
CA ALA A 556 40.25 -0.24 18.47
C ALA A 556 40.73 -1.25 19.52
N GLN A 557 39.85 -1.64 20.46
CA GLN A 557 40.13 -2.67 21.46
C GLN A 557 40.44 -4.04 20.82
N LEU A 558 39.79 -4.36 19.70
CA LEU A 558 40.04 -5.59 18.93
C LEU A 558 41.29 -5.53 18.04
N GLY A 559 42.04 -4.41 18.05
CA GLY A 559 43.20 -4.17 17.21
C GLY A 559 44.53 -3.98 17.92
N GLY A 560 44.53 -3.86 19.25
CA GLY A 560 45.70 -4.10 20.09
C GLY A 560 45.78 -5.58 20.42
#